data_AF-A0A2T3Z1J3-F1
#
_entry.id   AF-A0A2T3Z1J3-F1
#
_cell.length_a   1.000
_cell.length_b   1.000
_cell.length_c   1.000
_cell.angle_alpha   90.00
_cell.angle_beta   90.00
_cell.angle_gamma   90.00
#
_symmetry.space_group_name_H-M   'P 1'
#
loop_
_entity.id
_entity.type
_entity.pdbx_description
1 polymer ?
#
loop_
_entity_poly.entity_id
_entity_poly.type
_entity_poly.pdbx_seq_one_letter_code
_entity_poly.pdbx_strand_id
1 'polypeptide(L)' 'MPACSVTCIQNAIKKMTDCDVTDYACACMHHGKISSAASGCVVGSCGLRKALSM' A
#
# COMPACT_ATOMS: atom_id res chain seq x y z
N MET A 1 0.01 7.27 -8.70
CA MET A 1 0.65 6.40 -7.68
C MET A 1 2.05 6.05 -8.18
N PRO A 2 3.11 6.25 -7.38
CA PRO A 2 4.46 5.94 -7.82
C PRO A 2 4.67 4.42 -7.90
N ALA A 3 5.38 3.94 -8.92
CA ALA A 3 5.59 2.50 -9.15
C ALA A 3 6.26 1.80 -7.94
N CYS A 4 7.07 2.54 -7.18
CA CYS A 4 7.72 2.10 -5.93
C CYS A 4 6.73 1.62 -4.84
N SER A 5 5.47 2.10 -4.84
CA SER A 5 4.49 1.77 -3.80
C SER A 5 3.55 0.65 -4.22
N VAL A 6 3.50 0.30 -5.51
CA VAL A 6 2.61 -0.73 -6.07
C VAL A 6 2.85 -2.06 -5.37
N THR A 7 4.09 -2.54 -5.35
CA THR A 7 4.45 -3.79 -4.69
C THR A 7 4.17 -3.77 -3.19
N CYS A 8 4.36 -2.62 -2.53
CA CYS A 8 4.05 -2.45 -1.12
C CYS A 8 2.55 -2.57 -0.83
N ILE A 9 1.71 -1.94 -1.66
CA ILE A 9 0.26 -2.01 -1.51
C ILE A 9 -0.23 -3.43 -1.81
N GLN A 10 0.25 -4.07 -2.88
CA GLN A 10 -0.11 -5.45 -3.21
C GLN A 10 0.25 -6.44 -2.10
N ASN A 11 1.44 -6.30 -1.51
CA ASN A 11 1.86 -7.10 -0.37
C ASN A 11 1.03 -6.80 0.89
N ALA A 12 0.68 -5.53 1.11
CA ALA A 12 -0.16 -5.13 2.23
C ALA A 12 -1.59 -5.66 2.11
N ILE A 13 -2.17 -5.68 0.90
CA ILE A 13 -3.46 -6.31 0.61
C ILE A 13 -3.38 -7.79 0.99
N LYS A 14 -2.45 -8.55 0.42
CA LYS A 14 -2.29 -9.99 0.70
C LYS A 14 -1.99 -10.32 2.18
N LYS A 15 -1.38 -9.40 2.93
CA LYS A 15 -1.06 -9.60 4.35
C LYS A 15 -2.20 -9.23 5.29
N MET A 16 -2.95 -8.18 4.97
CA MET A 16 -3.93 -7.57 5.88
C MET A 16 -5.36 -7.97 5.55
N THR A 17 -5.60 -8.50 4.35
CA THR A 17 -6.91 -8.88 3.85
C THR A 17 -6.81 -10.16 3.03
N ASP A 18 -7.97 -10.77 2.80
CA ASP A 18 -8.13 -11.88 1.85
C ASP A 18 -8.55 -11.38 0.47
N CYS A 19 -8.54 -10.06 0.26
CA CYS A 19 -8.93 -9.44 -1.00
C CYS A 19 -7.91 -9.77 -2.09
N ASP A 20 -8.37 -9.94 -3.32
CA ASP A 20 -7.47 -9.96 -4.47
C ASP A 20 -6.81 -8.59 -4.64
N VAL A 21 -5.58 -8.56 -5.16
CA VAL A 21 -4.84 -7.31 -5.41
C VAL A 21 -5.49 -6.45 -6.50
N THR A 22 -6.37 -7.03 -7.31
CA THR A 22 -7.19 -6.34 -8.32
C THR A 22 -8.59 -6.00 -7.82
N ASP A 23 -8.99 -6.49 -6.64
CA ASP A 23 -10.28 -6.17 -6.04
C ASP A 23 -10.19 -4.84 -5.26
N TYR A 24 -10.29 -3.74 -6.02
CA TYR A 24 -10.23 -2.39 -5.47
C TYR A 24 -11.37 -2.08 -4.52
N ALA A 25 -12.55 -2.72 -4.69
CA ALA A 25 -13.69 -2.51 -3.81
C ALA A 25 -13.40 -3.08 -2.42
N CYS A 26 -12.94 -4.33 -2.36
CA CYS A 26 -12.54 -5.00 -1.12
C CYS A 26 -11.33 -4.30 -0.47
N ALA A 27 -10.31 -3.94 -1.26
CA ALA A 27 -9.15 -3.20 -0.77
C ALA A 27 -9.54 -1.83 -0.17
N CYS A 28 -10.54 -1.14 -0.75
CA CYS A 28 -11.02 0.14 -0.23
C CYS A 28 -11.70 0.00 1.14
N MET A 29 -12.46 -1.07 1.38
CA MET A 29 -13.07 -1.35 2.69
C MET A 29 -12.03 -1.52 3.80
N HIS A 30 -10.83 -1.98 3.45
CA HIS A 30 -9.72 -2.20 4.38
C HIS A 30 -8.58 -1.19 4.22
N HIS A 31 -8.82 -0.07 3.53
CA HIS A 31 -7.79 0.90 3.16
C HIS A 31 -6.97 1.39 4.36
N GLY A 32 -7.58 1.58 5.54
CA GLY A 32 -6.87 1.96 6.75
C GLY A 32 -5.79 0.95 7.19
N LYS A 33 -6.14 -0.35 7.18
CA LYS A 33 -5.20 -1.43 7.52
C LYS A 33 -4.11 -1.56 6.47
N ILE A 34 -4.49 -1.52 5.19
CA ILE A 34 -3.57 -1.65 4.05
C ILE A 34 -2.59 -0.48 4.05
N SER A 35 -3.07 0.76 4.20
CA SER A 35 -2.23 1.96 4.21
C SER A 35 -1.26 1.95 5.39
N SER A 36 -1.72 1.60 6.60
CA SER A 36 -0.85 1.49 7.77
C SER A 36 0.25 0.42 7.59
N ALA A 37 -0.11 -0.73 7.01
CA ALA A 37 0.84 -1.81 6.70
C ALA A 37 1.81 -1.47 5.58
N ALA A 38 1.34 -0.77 4.55
CA ALA A 38 2.13 -0.37 3.40
C ALA A 38 3.08 0.79 3.75
N SER A 39 2.72 1.64 4.71
CA SER A 39 3.48 2.84 5.08
C SER A 39 4.96 2.56 5.31
N GLY A 40 5.31 1.55 6.13
CA GLY A 40 6.71 1.19 6.37
C GLY A 40 7.46 0.75 5.11
N CYS A 41 6.79 -0.03 4.25
CA CYS A 41 7.35 -0.50 2.97
C CYS A 41 7.52 0.65 1.98
N VAL A 42 6.55 1.55 1.88
CA VAL A 42 6.57 2.71 0.97
C VAL A 42 7.67 3.68 1.39
N VAL A 43 7.83 3.92 2.69
CA VAL A 43 8.91 4.76 3.22
C VAL A 43 10.29 4.19 2.89
N GLY A 44 10.48 2.89 3.06
CA GLY A 44 11.75 2.22 2.73
C GLY A 44 12.03 2.13 1.24
N SER A 45 11.01 1.80 0.43
CA SER A 45 11.18 1.53 -1.01
C SER A 45 11.11 2.78 -1.89
N CYS A 46 10.32 3.78 -1.49
CA CYS A 46 10.15 5.01 -2.25
C CYS A 46 10.92 6.21 -1.67
N GLY A 47 11.40 6.07 -0.43
CA GLY A 47 11.97 7.15 0.35
C GLY A 47 10.88 8.07 0.91
N LEU A 48 10.96 8.36 2.21
CA LEU A 48 10.08 9.31 2.89
C LEU A 48 10.02 10.66 2.15
N ARG A 49 11.13 11.08 1.53
CA ARG A 49 11.24 12.34 0.76
C ARG A 49 10.38 12.38 -0.52
N LYS A 50 10.01 11.26 -1.12
CA LYS A 50 9.14 11.25 -2.31
C LYS A 50 7.66 11.10 -1.96
N ALA A 51 7.38 10.49 -0.80
CA ALA A 51 6.03 10.38 -0.24
C ALA A 51 5.56 11.67 0.46
N LEU A 52 6.49 12.45 1.03
CA LEU A 52 6.21 13.68 1.78
C LEU A 52 6.42 14.97 0.97
N SER A 53 6.90 14.88 -0.28
CA SER A 53 7.18 16.05 -1.14
C SER A 53 6.04 16.31 -2.14
N MET A 54 4.80 16.30 -1.65
CA MET A 54 3.65 16.93 -2.32
C MET A 54 3.38 18.30 -1.70
#